data_AF-A0AAI9CNV8-F1
#
_entry.id   AF-A0AAI9CNV8-F1
#
_cell.length_a   1.000
_cell.length_b   1.000
_cell.length_c   1.000
_cell.angle_alpha   90.00
_cell.angle_beta   90.00
_cell.angle_gamma   90.00
#
_symmetry.space_group_name_H-M   'P 1'
#
loop_
_entity.id
_entity.type
_entity.pdbx_description
1 polymer ?
#
loop_
_entity_poly.entity_id
_entity_poly.type
_entity_poly.pdbx_seq_one_letter_code
_entity_poly.pdbx_strand_id
1 'polypeptide(L)'
;MDERGADYFVCRVMTSRQKSLEPLDVPIYIGGDEVGGLCLLREVRVQVAALTIYQREAFLRDSENVESQDGWYVFRSDYVVIGAEWRTEYSAAMGTSAFWGQYVHAESPGFEVAAAGTNNERIDVDQRQVRLTPRHQESLSKYAAYGRPTDRFLFLYHFMEIDFEREFVRRIKAVDMERAFGIGKILKDMGGNEELPRLIALVKDMPVAPLEEIAGNLRNHMQVAESVFYDFGKESNPILDINDFRQLFSECPTVSYASFLDHKKNSASISINLTKTNESYLVAMRKLGAYWMYRVRCCIAHNKMGEYHMMTSMDMEFMEGFAIPMLRSMISFRMSVASLD
;
A
#
# COMPACT_ATOMS: atom_id res chain seq x y z
N MET A 1 -26.31 -0.74 -29.72
CA MET A 1 -24.87 -0.59 -29.47
C MET A 1 -24.35 0.28 -30.59
N ASP A 2 -24.28 1.59 -30.35
CA ASP A 2 -23.88 2.58 -31.35
C ASP A 2 -22.36 2.73 -31.25
N GLU A 3 -21.63 2.17 -32.23
CA GLU A 3 -20.18 2.29 -32.37
C GLU A 3 -19.82 3.70 -32.87
N ARG A 4 -20.06 4.72 -32.05
CA ARG A 4 -19.24 5.93 -32.13
C ARG A 4 -17.93 5.57 -31.47
N GLY A 5 -16.85 5.54 -32.26
CA GLY A 5 -15.49 5.27 -31.78
C GLY A 5 -15.16 6.21 -30.63
N ALA A 6 -15.40 5.76 -29.41
CA ALA A 6 -15.09 6.54 -28.23
C ALA A 6 -13.57 6.51 -28.10
N ASP A 7 -12.94 7.66 -28.31
CA ASP A 7 -11.50 7.88 -28.13
C ASP A 7 -11.04 7.58 -26.69
N TYR A 8 -12.01 7.31 -25.78
CA TYR A 8 -11.77 7.00 -24.38
C TYR A 8 -12.57 5.79 -23.89
N PHE A 9 -11.92 4.99 -23.05
CA PHE A 9 -12.53 4.08 -22.10
C PHE A 9 -12.94 4.85 -20.84
N VAL A 10 -14.24 4.89 -20.56
CA VAL A 10 -14.82 5.60 -19.40
C VAL A 10 -15.51 4.60 -18.48
N CYS A 11 -15.13 4.56 -17.20
CA CYS A 11 -15.72 3.67 -16.22
C CYS A 11 -16.01 4.38 -14.90
N ARG A 12 -17.15 4.06 -14.27
CA ARG A 12 -17.48 4.52 -12.92
C ARG A 12 -16.57 3.84 -11.91
N VAL A 13 -16.13 4.60 -10.92
CA VAL A 13 -15.28 4.07 -9.85
C VAL A 13 -15.75 4.53 -8.47
N MET A 14 -15.29 3.82 -7.46
CA MET A 14 -15.39 4.20 -6.07
C MET A 14 -13.98 4.35 -5.51
N THR A 15 -13.69 5.46 -4.83
CA THR A 15 -12.32 5.84 -4.46
C THR A 15 -12.26 6.44 -3.08
N SER A 16 -11.32 5.98 -2.26
CA SER A 16 -11.04 6.60 -0.96
C SER A 16 -10.14 7.82 -1.11
N ARG A 17 -9.85 8.35 -2.29
CA ARG A 17 -9.02 9.55 -2.40
C ARG A 17 -9.74 10.77 -1.83
N GLN A 18 -8.96 11.70 -1.29
CA GLN A 18 -9.49 12.94 -0.74
C GLN A 18 -10.06 13.77 -1.88
N LYS A 19 -11.31 14.22 -1.71
CA LYS A 19 -11.94 15.14 -2.66
C LYS A 19 -11.48 16.56 -2.34
N SER A 20 -11.11 17.30 -3.38
CA SER A 20 -10.99 18.76 -3.31
C SER A 20 -12.36 19.41 -3.46
N LEU A 21 -12.49 20.65 -2.98
CA LEU A 21 -13.67 21.48 -3.25
C LEU A 21 -13.79 21.86 -4.73
N GLU A 22 -12.66 21.86 -5.44
CA GLU A 22 -12.58 22.10 -6.87
C GLU A 22 -12.48 20.77 -7.64
N PRO A 23 -13.04 20.68 -8.86
CA PRO A 23 -12.90 19.50 -9.70
C PRO A 23 -11.43 19.23 -10.02
N LEU A 24 -10.95 18.04 -9.66
CA LEU A 24 -9.57 17.63 -9.90
C LEU A 24 -9.53 16.32 -10.69
N ASP A 25 -8.69 16.31 -11.71
CA ASP A 25 -8.30 15.10 -12.42
C ASP A 25 -6.95 14.66 -11.87
N VAL A 26 -6.89 13.45 -11.31
CA VAL A 26 -5.61 12.84 -10.94
C VAL A 26 -5.05 12.11 -12.16
N PRO A 27 -3.95 12.57 -12.77
CA PRO A 27 -3.42 11.95 -13.97
C PRO A 27 -2.92 10.53 -13.70
N ILE A 28 -3.18 9.64 -14.66
CA ILE A 28 -2.85 8.23 -14.64
C ILE A 28 -1.76 7.98 -15.67
N TYR A 29 -0.70 7.28 -15.26
CA TYR A 29 0.48 7.00 -16.07
C TYR A 29 0.71 5.50 -16.24
N ILE A 30 1.13 5.10 -17.43
CA ILE A 30 1.62 3.75 -17.75
C ILE A 30 3.01 3.91 -18.36
N GLY A 31 4.03 3.27 -17.77
CA GLY A 31 5.39 3.32 -18.33
C GLY A 31 6.03 4.72 -18.39
N GLY A 32 5.46 5.70 -17.69
CA GLY A 32 5.89 7.10 -17.73
C GLY A 32 5.06 8.02 -18.63
N ASP A 33 4.18 7.45 -19.46
CA ASP A 33 3.28 8.20 -20.34
C ASP A 33 1.94 8.45 -19.66
N GLU A 34 1.37 9.65 -19.77
CA GLU A 34 0.02 9.94 -19.28
C GLU A 34 -1.00 9.31 -20.21
N VAL A 35 -1.86 8.45 -19.65
CA VAL A 35 -2.84 7.66 -20.41
C VAL A 35 -4.27 8.06 -20.12
N GLY A 36 -4.49 8.95 -19.15
CA GLY A 36 -5.83 9.32 -18.70
C GLY A 36 -5.88 10.01 -17.35
N GLY A 37 -7.08 10.08 -16.79
CA GLY A 37 -7.34 10.74 -15.51
C GLY A 37 -8.37 10.02 -14.66
N LEU A 38 -8.17 10.06 -13.34
CA LEU A 38 -9.19 9.77 -12.34
C LEU A 38 -9.88 11.07 -11.94
N CYS A 39 -11.13 11.22 -12.35
CA CYS A 39 -11.96 12.39 -12.09
C CYS A 39 -12.73 12.21 -10.77
N LEU A 40 -12.36 13.00 -9.76
CA LEU A 40 -12.99 13.00 -8.42
C LEU A 40 -14.19 13.95 -8.40
N LEU A 41 -15.28 13.57 -9.07
CA LEU A 41 -16.40 14.46 -9.38
C LEU A 41 -17.68 14.17 -8.60
N ARG A 42 -17.83 13.02 -7.93
CA ARG A 42 -19.10 12.65 -7.27
C ARG A 42 -19.56 13.75 -6.32
N GLU A 43 -20.79 14.21 -6.51
CA GLU A 43 -21.47 15.29 -5.76
C GLU A 43 -20.84 16.68 -5.96
N VAL A 44 -19.89 16.83 -6.88
CA VAL A 44 -19.29 18.12 -7.23
C VAL A 44 -20.15 18.80 -8.29
N ARG A 45 -20.51 20.06 -8.03
CA ARG A 45 -21.23 20.91 -8.98
C ARG A 45 -20.24 21.64 -9.88
N VAL A 46 -20.34 21.44 -11.19
CA VAL A 46 -19.40 21.98 -12.18
C VAL A 46 -20.12 22.77 -13.28
N GLN A 47 -19.41 23.70 -13.89
CA GLN A 47 -19.87 24.37 -15.10
C GLN A 47 -19.44 23.54 -16.32
N VAL A 48 -20.41 23.11 -17.14
CA VAL A 48 -20.16 22.20 -18.27
C VAL A 48 -19.17 22.79 -19.28
N ALA A 49 -19.20 24.11 -19.46
CA ALA A 49 -18.28 24.82 -20.36
C ALA A 49 -16.82 24.83 -19.88
N ALA A 50 -16.57 24.60 -18.58
CA ALA A 50 -15.25 24.63 -17.96
C ALA A 50 -14.64 23.24 -17.75
N LEU A 51 -15.31 22.17 -18.23
CA LEU A 51 -14.82 20.81 -18.06
C LEU A 51 -13.54 20.57 -18.86
N THR A 52 -12.58 19.90 -18.21
CA THR A 52 -11.42 19.32 -18.89
C THR A 52 -11.86 18.24 -19.88
N ILE A 53 -10.92 17.74 -20.69
CA ILE A 53 -11.21 16.65 -21.62
C ILE A 53 -11.70 15.39 -20.90
N TYR A 54 -11.05 14.98 -19.81
CA TYR A 54 -11.45 13.79 -19.04
C TYR A 54 -12.81 14.00 -18.37
N GLN A 55 -13.04 15.16 -17.77
CA GLN A 55 -14.32 15.46 -17.12
C GLN A 55 -15.47 15.54 -18.12
N ARG A 56 -15.20 15.97 -19.35
CA ARG A 56 -16.19 15.99 -20.44
C ARG A 56 -16.61 14.57 -20.83
N GLU A 57 -15.65 13.66 -20.98
CA GLU A 57 -15.95 12.25 -21.26
C GLU A 57 -16.72 11.59 -20.11
N ALA A 58 -16.32 11.88 -18.87
CA ALA A 58 -17.07 11.47 -17.69
C ALA A 58 -18.51 12.05 -17.70
N PHE A 59 -18.67 13.32 -18.08
CA PHE A 59 -19.98 13.98 -18.17
C PHE A 59 -20.88 13.32 -19.21
N LEU A 60 -20.37 13.01 -20.40
CA LEU A 60 -21.13 12.33 -21.44
C LEU A 60 -21.66 10.97 -20.95
N ARG A 61 -20.88 10.26 -20.13
CA ARG A 61 -21.27 8.99 -19.53
C ARG A 61 -22.21 9.13 -18.32
N ASP A 62 -22.02 10.16 -17.49
CA ASP A 62 -22.81 10.38 -16.29
C ASP A 62 -24.17 11.00 -16.58
N SER A 63 -24.26 11.88 -17.59
CA SER A 63 -25.47 12.64 -17.95
C SER A 63 -26.45 11.87 -18.83
N GLU A 64 -26.21 10.59 -19.13
CA GLU A 64 -27.15 9.74 -19.87
C GLU A 64 -28.56 9.90 -19.26
N ASN A 65 -29.43 10.62 -19.99
CA ASN A 65 -30.83 10.97 -19.67
C ASN A 65 -31.09 12.11 -18.65
N VAL A 66 -30.13 13.01 -18.38
CA VAL A 66 -30.33 14.18 -17.52
C VAL A 66 -29.84 15.45 -18.24
N GLU A 67 -30.77 16.38 -18.50
CA GLU A 67 -30.41 17.68 -19.06
C GLU A 67 -29.67 18.54 -18.00
N SER A 68 -28.57 19.17 -18.42
CA SER A 68 -27.89 20.17 -17.59
C SER A 68 -28.79 21.38 -17.39
N GLN A 69 -29.02 21.80 -16.15
CA GLN A 69 -29.76 23.02 -15.83
C GLN A 69 -28.81 24.21 -15.87
N ASP A 70 -29.10 25.21 -16.70
CA ASP A 70 -28.36 26.48 -16.78
C ASP A 70 -26.83 26.31 -17.04
N GLY A 71 -26.44 25.24 -17.74
CA GLY A 71 -25.03 24.94 -18.03
C GLY A 71 -24.23 24.42 -16.83
N TRP A 72 -24.90 24.06 -15.73
CA TRP A 72 -24.31 23.40 -14.56
C TRP A 72 -24.72 21.93 -14.49
N TYR A 73 -23.86 21.11 -13.91
CA TYR A 73 -24.10 19.69 -13.69
C TYR A 73 -23.55 19.23 -12.34
N VAL A 74 -24.21 18.25 -11.71
CA VAL A 74 -23.75 17.61 -10.47
C VAL A 74 -23.53 16.13 -10.79
N PHE A 75 -22.28 15.68 -10.69
CA PHE A 75 -21.95 14.30 -11.02
C PHE A 75 -22.46 13.31 -9.97
N ARG A 76 -22.92 12.15 -10.44
CA ARG A 76 -23.42 11.06 -9.58
C ARG A 76 -22.31 10.11 -9.12
N SER A 77 -21.16 10.13 -9.77
CA SER A 77 -20.08 9.19 -9.52
C SER A 77 -18.71 9.80 -9.83
N ASP A 78 -17.67 9.15 -9.31
CA ASP A 78 -16.29 9.37 -9.73
C ASP A 78 -16.02 8.49 -10.96
N TYR A 79 -15.08 8.92 -11.80
CA TYR A 79 -14.83 8.28 -13.09
C TYR A 79 -13.34 8.08 -13.32
N VAL A 80 -13.00 6.96 -13.95
CA VAL A 80 -11.71 6.81 -14.62
C VAL A 80 -11.92 6.94 -16.12
N VAL A 81 -11.08 7.74 -16.76
CA VAL A 81 -11.08 8.00 -18.19
C VAL A 81 -9.70 7.67 -18.73
N ILE A 82 -9.61 6.73 -19.65
CA ILE A 82 -8.35 6.23 -20.24
C ILE A 82 -8.44 6.33 -21.76
N GLY A 83 -7.39 6.80 -22.43
CA GLY A 83 -7.32 6.80 -23.90
C GLY A 83 -7.57 5.40 -24.48
N ALA A 84 -8.35 5.31 -25.55
CA ALA A 84 -8.77 4.03 -26.14
C ALA A 84 -7.56 3.18 -26.58
N GLU A 85 -6.46 3.81 -26.98
CA GLU A 85 -5.20 3.17 -27.35
C GLU A 85 -4.52 2.44 -26.18
N TRP A 86 -4.79 2.85 -24.93
CA TRP A 86 -4.25 2.23 -23.71
C TRP A 86 -5.22 1.26 -23.05
N ARG A 87 -6.38 1.01 -23.67
CA ARG A 87 -7.45 0.19 -23.07
C ARG A 87 -6.97 -1.21 -22.71
N THR A 88 -6.16 -1.83 -23.56
CA THR A 88 -5.72 -3.22 -23.37
C THR A 88 -4.78 -3.32 -22.16
N GLU A 89 -3.79 -2.44 -22.11
CA GLU A 89 -2.78 -2.33 -21.06
C GLU A 89 -3.44 -2.00 -19.72
N TYR A 90 -4.34 -1.02 -19.72
CA TYR A 90 -5.10 -0.65 -18.53
C TYR A 90 -5.99 -1.80 -18.04
N SER A 91 -6.74 -2.44 -18.94
CA SER A 91 -7.64 -3.55 -18.59
C SER A 91 -6.89 -4.73 -17.96
N ALA A 92 -5.65 -5.00 -18.41
CA ALA A 92 -4.81 -6.04 -17.84
C ALA A 92 -4.39 -5.75 -16.39
N ALA A 93 -4.22 -4.47 -16.02
CA ALA A 93 -3.84 -4.02 -14.68
C ALA A 93 -5.04 -3.60 -13.80
N MET A 94 -6.23 -3.52 -14.38
CA MET A 94 -7.44 -3.00 -13.73
C MET A 94 -7.78 -3.73 -12.43
N GLY A 95 -7.56 -5.05 -12.37
CA GLY A 95 -7.84 -5.87 -11.19
C GLY A 95 -7.02 -5.53 -9.94
N THR A 96 -5.97 -4.71 -10.08
CA THR A 96 -5.13 -4.26 -8.96
C THR A 96 -5.23 -2.75 -8.72
N SER A 97 -6.18 -2.04 -9.35
CA SER A 97 -6.39 -0.59 -9.20
C SER A 97 -6.63 -0.15 -7.77
N ALA A 98 -7.23 -1.01 -6.96
CA ALA A 98 -7.42 -0.77 -5.54
C ALA A 98 -6.08 -0.57 -4.81
N PHE A 99 -5.02 -1.22 -5.28
CA PHE A 99 -3.67 -1.06 -4.74
C PHE A 99 -2.97 0.19 -5.29
N TRP A 100 -2.73 0.30 -6.60
CA TRP A 100 -1.95 1.41 -7.16
C TRP A 100 -2.73 2.72 -7.29
N GLY A 101 -4.03 2.64 -7.59
CA GLY A 101 -4.91 3.79 -7.80
C GLY A 101 -5.72 4.21 -6.58
N GLN A 102 -5.93 3.30 -5.61
CA GLN A 102 -6.85 3.47 -4.48
C GLN A 102 -8.32 3.66 -4.90
N TYR A 103 -8.72 2.98 -5.97
CA TYR A 103 -10.10 2.96 -6.42
C TYR A 103 -10.48 1.58 -6.98
N VAL A 104 -11.77 1.29 -6.97
CA VAL A 104 -12.38 0.09 -7.53
C VAL A 104 -13.42 0.47 -8.58
N HIS A 105 -13.51 -0.29 -9.67
CA HIS A 105 -14.51 -0.07 -10.71
C HIS A 105 -15.89 -0.53 -10.23
N ALA A 106 -16.88 0.35 -10.39
CA ALA A 106 -18.21 0.23 -9.77
C ALA A 106 -19.09 -0.89 -10.36
N GLU A 107 -18.62 -1.60 -11.38
CA GLU A 107 -19.20 -2.89 -11.81
C GLU A 107 -18.93 -4.01 -10.79
N SER A 108 -18.12 -3.75 -9.75
CA SER A 108 -17.89 -4.62 -8.59
C SER A 108 -18.86 -4.29 -7.44
N PRO A 109 -19.57 -5.27 -6.85
CA PRO A 109 -20.65 -5.00 -5.91
C PRO A 109 -20.18 -4.48 -4.53
N GLY A 110 -20.90 -3.48 -4.00
CA GLY A 110 -21.31 -3.45 -2.59
C GLY A 110 -20.50 -2.67 -1.55
N PHE A 111 -19.74 -1.63 -1.89
CA PHE A 111 -18.98 -0.87 -0.90
C PHE A 111 -19.40 0.61 -0.80
N GLU A 112 -19.75 1.06 0.40
CA GLU A 112 -19.77 2.48 0.73
C GLU A 112 -18.33 2.94 0.99
N VAL A 113 -17.95 4.05 0.35
CA VAL A 113 -16.58 4.55 0.38
C VAL A 113 -16.49 5.82 1.21
N ALA A 114 -15.68 5.77 2.27
CA ALA A 114 -15.31 6.93 3.07
C ALA A 114 -14.04 7.57 2.49
N ALA A 115 -14.02 8.90 2.40
CA ALA A 115 -12.86 9.64 1.90
C ALA A 115 -11.63 9.45 2.83
N ALA A 116 -10.46 9.21 2.25
CA ALA A 116 -9.13 9.05 2.87
C ALA A 116 -8.12 10.08 2.33
N GLY A 117 -7.18 10.50 3.17
CA GLY A 117 -6.34 11.69 3.01
C GLY A 117 -5.07 11.54 2.16
N THR A 118 -5.07 10.86 1.01
CA THR A 118 -3.86 10.89 0.15
C THR A 118 -4.08 11.68 -1.14
N ASN A 119 -3.51 12.88 -1.19
CA ASN A 119 -3.33 13.69 -2.40
C ASN A 119 -2.10 13.21 -3.20
N ASN A 120 -2.12 11.96 -3.67
CA ASN A 120 -1.17 11.60 -4.71
C ASN A 120 -1.59 12.33 -5.99
N GLU A 121 -0.88 13.39 -6.36
CA GLU A 121 -1.07 14.17 -7.59
C GLU A 121 -0.90 13.33 -8.86
N ARG A 122 -0.47 12.08 -8.74
CA ARG A 122 -0.19 11.16 -9.83
C ARG A 122 -0.55 9.72 -9.45
N ILE A 123 -1.05 8.96 -10.42
CA ILE A 123 -1.28 7.52 -10.32
C ILE A 123 -0.38 6.81 -11.33
N ASP A 124 0.54 5.98 -10.86
CA ASP A 124 1.32 5.09 -11.72
C ASP A 124 0.69 3.70 -11.73
N VAL A 125 0.24 3.25 -12.89
CA VAL A 125 -0.34 1.93 -13.07
C VAL A 125 0.75 0.88 -12.92
N ASP A 126 0.52 -0.04 -11.99
CA ASP A 126 1.38 -1.21 -11.84
C ASP A 126 0.93 -2.30 -12.81
N GLN A 127 1.62 -2.40 -13.95
CA GLN A 127 1.31 -3.39 -14.99
C GLN A 127 1.71 -4.82 -14.64
N ARG A 128 2.32 -5.06 -13.48
CA ARG A 128 2.66 -6.43 -13.06
C ARG A 128 1.37 -7.26 -12.98
N GLN A 129 1.34 -8.38 -13.70
CA GLN A 129 0.19 -9.28 -13.69
C GLN A 129 0.22 -10.13 -12.43
N VAL A 130 -0.59 -9.76 -11.45
CA VAL A 130 -0.60 -10.45 -10.16
C VAL A 130 -1.81 -11.36 -10.07
N ARG A 131 -1.57 -12.66 -9.87
CA ARG A 131 -2.63 -13.63 -9.56
C ARG A 131 -3.07 -13.48 -8.11
N LEU A 132 -3.99 -12.55 -7.87
CA LEU A 132 -4.65 -12.38 -6.59
C LEU A 132 -5.76 -13.43 -6.41
N THR A 133 -5.87 -13.97 -5.20
CA THR A 133 -7.08 -14.74 -4.84
C THR A 133 -8.25 -13.78 -4.61
N PRO A 134 -9.51 -14.25 -4.66
CA PRO A 134 -10.67 -13.41 -4.35
C PRO A 134 -10.58 -12.71 -2.99
N ARG A 135 -9.98 -13.36 -1.98
CA ARG A 135 -9.77 -12.76 -0.65
C ARG A 135 -8.75 -11.61 -0.67
N HIS A 136 -7.72 -11.69 -1.50
CA HIS A 136 -6.79 -10.56 -1.68
C HIS A 136 -7.50 -9.38 -2.35
N GLN A 137 -8.32 -9.65 -3.38
CA GLN A 137 -9.10 -8.61 -4.06
C GLN A 137 -10.08 -7.93 -3.11
N GLU A 138 -10.76 -8.69 -2.25
CA GLU A 138 -11.65 -8.16 -1.22
C GLU A 138 -10.90 -7.25 -0.24
N SER A 139 -9.75 -7.70 0.27
CA SER A 139 -8.88 -6.92 1.16
C SER A 139 -8.44 -5.60 0.51
N LEU A 140 -7.95 -5.64 -0.74
CA LEU A 140 -7.55 -4.43 -1.45
C LEU A 140 -8.75 -3.50 -1.74
N SER A 141 -9.91 -4.05 -2.06
CA SER A 141 -11.13 -3.26 -2.29
C SER A 141 -11.51 -2.48 -1.03
N LYS A 142 -11.45 -3.12 0.15
CA LYS A 142 -11.66 -2.44 1.43
C LYS A 142 -10.57 -1.39 1.70
N TYR A 143 -9.31 -1.68 1.39
CA TYR A 143 -8.23 -0.69 1.47
C TYR A 143 -8.49 0.57 0.62
N ALA A 144 -9.06 0.40 -0.57
CA ALA A 144 -9.43 1.49 -1.49
C ALA A 144 -10.77 2.17 -1.15
N ALA A 145 -11.55 1.61 -0.24
CA ALA A 145 -12.87 2.12 0.15
C ALA A 145 -12.87 2.85 1.50
N TYR A 146 -11.94 2.51 2.40
CA TYR A 146 -11.96 3.03 3.76
C TYR A 146 -11.12 4.29 3.92
N GLY A 147 -11.71 5.27 4.62
CA GLY A 147 -11.12 6.60 4.87
C GLY A 147 -9.97 6.61 5.86
N ARG A 148 -10.08 5.80 6.92
CA ARG A 148 -9.21 5.90 8.09
C ARG A 148 -7.87 5.17 7.88
N PRO A 149 -6.71 5.81 8.10
CA PRO A 149 -5.39 5.19 7.90
C PRO A 149 -5.18 3.87 8.65
N THR A 150 -5.67 3.78 9.89
CA THR A 150 -5.54 2.54 10.69
C THR A 150 -6.30 1.36 10.07
N ASP A 151 -7.49 1.60 9.51
CA ASP A 151 -8.28 0.53 8.87
C ASP A 151 -7.64 0.11 7.55
N ARG A 152 -7.18 1.09 6.76
CA ARG A 152 -6.41 0.85 5.53
C ARG A 152 -5.17 0.01 5.79
N PHE A 153 -4.42 0.33 6.84
CA PHE A 153 -3.28 -0.47 7.27
C PHE A 153 -3.69 -1.90 7.63
N LEU A 154 -4.77 -2.09 8.39
CA LEU A 154 -5.24 -3.44 8.74
C LEU A 154 -5.67 -4.26 7.51
N PHE A 155 -6.28 -3.63 6.50
CA PHE A 155 -6.63 -4.34 5.27
C PHE A 155 -5.38 -4.77 4.49
N LEU A 156 -4.38 -3.90 4.37
CA LEU A 156 -3.08 -4.26 3.80
C LEU A 156 -2.36 -5.34 4.63
N TYR A 157 -2.46 -5.29 5.95
CA TYR A 157 -1.84 -6.30 6.80
C TYR A 157 -2.52 -7.66 6.61
N HIS A 158 -3.86 -7.65 6.52
CA HIS A 158 -4.63 -8.84 6.21
C HIS A 158 -4.28 -9.42 4.83
N PHE A 159 -3.95 -8.58 3.84
CA PHE A 159 -3.41 -9.05 2.57
C PHE A 159 -2.17 -9.92 2.78
N MET A 160 -1.23 -9.50 3.61
CA MET A 160 -0.01 -10.26 3.92
C MET A 160 -0.31 -11.57 4.64
N GLU A 161 -1.32 -11.61 5.52
CA GLU A 161 -1.79 -12.84 6.17
C GLU A 161 -2.33 -13.84 5.14
N ILE A 162 -3.16 -13.37 4.20
CA ILE A 162 -3.69 -14.23 3.11
C ILE A 162 -2.54 -14.69 2.20
N ASP A 163 -1.56 -13.83 1.90
CA ASP A 163 -0.40 -14.18 1.09
C ASP A 163 0.45 -15.28 1.76
N PHE A 164 0.62 -15.18 3.08
CA PHE A 164 1.24 -16.22 3.89
C PHE A 164 0.52 -17.56 3.78
N GLU A 165 -0.80 -17.58 4.01
CA GLU A 165 -1.61 -18.79 3.91
C GLU A 165 -1.53 -19.41 2.52
N ARG A 166 -1.59 -18.57 1.47
CA ARG A 166 -1.45 -19.01 0.07
C ARG A 166 -0.10 -19.67 -0.19
N GLU A 167 0.98 -19.03 0.22
CA GLU A 167 2.35 -19.54 0.03
C GLU A 167 2.58 -20.83 0.84
N PHE A 168 2.04 -20.91 2.05
CA PHE A 168 2.11 -22.11 2.87
C PHE A 168 1.39 -23.30 2.21
N VAL A 169 0.14 -23.11 1.76
CA VAL A 169 -0.62 -24.13 1.03
C VAL A 169 0.10 -24.55 -0.26
N ARG A 170 0.66 -23.59 -1.00
CA ARG A 170 1.42 -23.86 -2.23
C ARG A 170 2.61 -24.78 -1.95
N ARG A 171 3.42 -24.46 -0.93
CA ARG A 171 4.57 -25.29 -0.54
C ARG A 171 4.17 -26.68 -0.07
N ILE A 172 3.07 -26.81 0.67
CA ILE A 172 2.55 -28.12 1.08
C ILE A 172 2.14 -28.95 -0.13
N LYS A 173 1.42 -28.36 -1.10
CA LYS A 173 1.02 -29.05 -2.33
C LYS A 173 2.20 -29.53 -3.18
N ALA A 174 3.36 -28.88 -3.05
CA ALA A 174 4.59 -29.26 -3.75
C ALA A 174 5.38 -30.38 -3.04
N VAL A 175 4.96 -30.82 -1.84
CA VAL A 175 5.63 -31.93 -1.15
C VAL A 175 5.30 -33.24 -1.84
N ASP A 176 6.33 -34.02 -2.14
CA ASP A 176 6.20 -35.39 -2.62
C ASP A 176 5.54 -36.27 -1.53
N MET A 177 4.33 -36.73 -1.83
CA MET A 177 3.51 -37.54 -0.93
C MET A 177 4.11 -38.91 -0.64
N GLU A 178 4.96 -39.45 -1.52
CA GLU A 178 5.61 -40.75 -1.30
C GLU A 178 6.71 -40.69 -0.26
N ARG A 179 7.29 -39.49 -0.04
CA ARG A 179 8.40 -39.31 0.88
C ARG A 179 7.98 -38.68 2.20
N ALA A 180 6.82 -38.02 2.31
CA ALA A 180 6.17 -37.44 3.51
C ALA A 180 7.03 -36.57 4.48
N PHE A 181 8.34 -36.47 4.26
CA PHE A 181 9.29 -35.66 5.00
C PHE A 181 9.43 -34.31 4.30
N GLY A 182 8.67 -33.30 4.76
CA GLY A 182 8.76 -31.97 4.18
C GLY A 182 7.92 -30.91 4.86
N ILE A 183 6.75 -31.30 5.39
CA ILE A 183 5.81 -30.36 6.02
C ILE A 183 6.44 -29.67 7.24
N GLY A 184 7.13 -30.42 8.11
CA GLY A 184 7.81 -29.84 9.27
C GLY A 184 8.89 -28.83 8.90
N LYS A 185 9.62 -29.06 7.80
CA LYS A 185 10.59 -28.11 7.26
C LYS A 185 9.91 -26.85 6.72
N ILE A 186 8.83 -27.01 5.95
CA ILE A 186 8.03 -25.88 5.45
C ILE A 186 7.51 -25.03 6.61
N LEU A 187 6.97 -25.66 7.66
CA LEU A 187 6.47 -24.95 8.84
C LEU A 187 7.59 -24.15 9.51
N LYS A 188 8.78 -24.74 9.69
CA LYS A 188 9.94 -24.06 10.25
C LYS A 188 10.41 -22.89 9.36
N ASP A 189 10.56 -23.13 8.06
CA ASP A 189 11.06 -22.15 7.10
C ASP A 189 10.09 -20.98 6.89
N MET A 190 8.80 -21.21 7.11
CA MET A 190 7.74 -20.20 7.05
C MET A 190 7.49 -19.53 8.42
N GLY A 191 8.32 -19.75 9.44
CA GLY A 191 8.20 -19.05 10.72
C GLY A 191 7.20 -19.65 11.71
N GLY A 192 6.68 -20.85 11.46
CA GLY A 192 5.89 -21.62 12.42
C GLY A 192 4.57 -20.96 12.82
N ASN A 193 4.32 -20.87 14.12
CA ASN A 193 3.07 -20.34 14.70
C ASN A 193 3.15 -18.87 15.11
N GLU A 194 4.31 -18.23 14.94
CA GLU A 194 4.54 -16.87 15.38
C GLU A 194 4.39 -15.88 14.22
N GLU A 195 3.69 -14.77 14.46
CA GLU A 195 3.33 -13.80 13.43
C GLU A 195 4.54 -13.07 12.81
N LEU A 196 5.48 -12.62 13.65
CA LEU A 196 6.67 -11.89 13.18
C LEU A 196 7.59 -12.77 12.30
N PRO A 197 7.96 -14.01 12.70
CA PRO A 197 8.71 -14.92 11.83
C PRO A 197 8.02 -15.20 10.48
N ARG A 198 6.69 -15.29 10.44
CA ARG A 198 5.93 -15.45 9.19
C ARG A 198 6.11 -14.25 8.26
N LEU A 199 5.99 -13.04 8.81
CA LEU A 199 6.19 -11.83 8.04
C LEU A 199 7.64 -11.71 7.52
N ILE A 200 8.62 -12.03 8.36
CA ILE A 200 10.04 -12.10 7.95
C ILE A 200 10.23 -13.10 6.80
N ALA A 201 9.59 -14.28 6.87
CA ALA A 201 9.69 -15.29 5.82
C ALA A 201 9.13 -14.81 4.47
N LEU A 202 8.07 -14.00 4.47
CA LEU A 202 7.50 -13.42 3.24
C LEU A 202 8.43 -12.41 2.58
N VAL A 203 9.13 -11.59 3.38
CA VAL A 203 9.96 -10.48 2.87
C VAL A 203 11.45 -10.80 2.83
N LYS A 204 11.83 -12.06 3.05
CA LYS A 204 13.24 -12.50 3.19
C LYS A 204 14.12 -12.18 1.96
N ASP A 205 13.53 -12.09 0.78
CA ASP A 205 14.20 -11.84 -0.50
C ASP A 205 13.92 -10.43 -1.05
N MET A 206 13.24 -9.58 -0.28
CA MET A 206 12.85 -8.25 -0.72
C MET A 206 14.08 -7.34 -0.94
N PRO A 207 14.14 -6.55 -2.03
CA PRO A 207 15.14 -5.50 -2.17
C PRO A 207 15.04 -4.50 -1.01
N VAL A 208 16.17 -4.07 -0.44
CA VAL A 208 16.15 -3.18 0.73
C VAL A 208 16.03 -1.70 0.40
N ALA A 209 16.38 -1.29 -0.81
CA ALA A 209 16.37 0.13 -1.19
C ALA A 209 15.01 0.82 -0.95
N PRO A 210 13.84 0.20 -1.29
CA PRO A 210 12.54 0.77 -0.92
C PRO A 210 12.31 0.85 0.60
N LEU A 211 12.86 -0.09 1.37
CA LEU A 211 12.75 -0.08 2.83
C LEU A 211 13.62 1.03 3.45
N GLU A 212 14.83 1.22 2.92
CA GLU A 212 15.75 2.29 3.30
C GLU A 212 15.12 3.68 3.07
N GLU A 213 14.56 3.91 1.88
CA GLU A 213 13.92 5.16 1.52
C GLU A 213 12.77 5.50 2.49
N ILE A 214 11.86 4.54 2.73
CA ILE A 214 10.72 4.75 3.62
C ILE A 214 11.17 4.88 5.08
N ALA A 215 12.20 4.12 5.50
CA ALA A 215 12.78 4.25 6.82
C ALA A 215 13.38 5.65 7.06
N GLY A 216 13.90 6.31 6.02
CA GLY A 216 14.36 7.70 6.10
C GLY A 216 13.27 8.70 6.49
N ASN A 217 11.99 8.37 6.27
CA ASN A 217 10.87 9.22 6.68
C ASN A 217 10.57 9.14 8.18
N LEU A 218 11.13 8.18 8.92
CA LEU A 218 10.92 8.08 10.38
C LEU A 218 11.35 9.34 11.13
N ARG A 219 12.34 10.08 10.62
CA ARG A 219 12.76 11.37 11.19
C ARG A 219 11.61 12.37 11.38
N ASN A 220 10.59 12.31 10.53
CA ASN A 220 9.43 13.19 10.60
C ASN A 220 8.38 12.72 11.62
N HIS A 221 8.54 11.51 12.14
CA HIS A 221 7.57 10.85 13.00
C HIS A 221 8.21 10.21 14.24
N MET A 222 9.36 10.72 14.68
CA MET A 222 10.18 10.10 15.74
C MET A 222 9.41 9.92 17.04
N GLN A 223 8.59 10.89 17.45
CA GLN A 223 7.79 10.79 18.67
C GLN A 223 6.85 9.57 18.64
N VAL A 224 6.13 9.37 17.54
CA VAL A 224 5.23 8.23 17.38
C VAL A 224 6.03 6.94 17.23
N ALA A 225 7.10 6.95 16.44
CA ALA A 225 7.96 5.80 16.21
C ALA A 225 8.57 5.26 17.51
N GLU A 226 9.08 6.13 18.39
CA GLU A 226 9.61 5.76 19.70
C GLU A 226 8.54 5.11 20.57
N SER A 227 7.35 5.71 20.61
CA SER A 227 6.22 5.13 21.34
C SER A 227 5.88 3.73 20.84
N VAL A 228 5.70 3.56 19.52
CA VAL A 228 5.31 2.28 18.91
C VAL A 228 6.38 1.20 19.05
N PHE A 229 7.66 1.56 18.91
CA PHE A 229 8.76 0.59 18.81
C PHE A 229 9.49 0.32 20.13
N TYR A 230 9.45 1.26 21.08
CA TYR A 230 10.16 1.17 22.36
C TYR A 230 9.21 1.17 23.55
N ASP A 231 8.36 2.18 23.72
CA ASP A 231 7.46 2.25 24.91
C ASP A 231 6.51 1.05 24.95
N PHE A 232 5.94 0.71 23.80
CA PHE A 232 5.09 -0.46 23.64
C PHE A 232 5.86 -1.66 23.06
N GLY A 233 7.15 -1.50 22.74
CA GLY A 233 8.04 -2.49 22.14
C GLY A 233 8.09 -3.82 22.91
N LYS A 234 8.54 -4.89 22.22
CA LYS A 234 8.84 -6.19 22.86
C LYS A 234 10.33 -6.46 22.73
N GLU A 235 10.85 -7.42 23.50
CA GLU A 235 12.27 -7.84 23.52
C GLU A 235 12.83 -8.25 22.14
N SER A 236 11.99 -8.42 21.12
CA SER A 236 12.38 -8.79 19.76
C SER A 236 12.74 -7.60 18.85
N ASN A 237 12.82 -6.36 19.38
CA ASN A 237 13.26 -5.21 18.59
C ASN A 237 14.70 -5.44 18.05
N PRO A 238 14.94 -5.40 16.72
CA PRO A 238 16.28 -5.58 16.17
C PRO A 238 17.29 -4.49 16.58
N ILE A 239 16.81 -3.33 17.06
CA ILE A 239 17.62 -2.23 17.60
C ILE A 239 17.19 -2.01 19.05
N LEU A 240 17.97 -2.55 20.00
CA LEU A 240 17.57 -2.58 21.40
C LEU A 240 17.73 -1.22 22.09
N ASP A 241 18.76 -0.45 21.71
CA ASP A 241 19.03 0.87 22.28
C ASP A 241 18.28 1.97 21.49
N ILE A 242 17.46 2.74 22.21
CA ILE A 242 16.72 3.87 21.63
C ILE A 242 17.66 4.98 21.12
N ASN A 243 18.84 5.14 21.71
CA ASN A 243 19.81 6.14 21.25
C ASN A 243 20.42 5.73 19.91
N ASP A 244 20.73 4.44 19.72
CA ASP A 244 21.16 3.92 18.42
C ASP A 244 20.05 4.15 17.37
N PHE A 245 18.79 3.92 17.73
CA PHE A 245 17.66 4.18 16.84
C PHE A 245 17.54 5.65 16.45
N ARG A 246 17.63 6.58 17.41
CA ARG A 246 17.61 8.02 17.14
C ARG A 246 18.74 8.44 16.22
N GLN A 247 19.97 7.99 16.47
CA GLN A 247 21.10 8.34 15.61
C GLN A 247 20.93 7.82 14.18
N LEU A 248 20.43 6.59 14.02
CA LEU A 248 20.23 5.97 12.71
C LEU A 248 19.08 6.57 11.89
N PHE A 249 17.98 6.98 12.54
CA PHE A 249 16.75 7.36 11.84
C PHE A 249 16.29 8.80 12.03
N SER A 250 16.79 9.51 13.04
CA SER A 250 16.50 10.94 13.25
C SER A 250 17.64 11.82 12.77
N GLU A 251 18.88 11.46 13.10
CA GLU A 251 20.05 12.33 12.88
C GLU A 251 20.75 12.05 11.55
N CYS A 252 20.61 10.83 11.02
CA CYS A 252 21.19 10.46 9.75
C CYS A 252 20.33 10.96 8.57
N PRO A 253 20.92 11.69 7.59
CA PRO A 253 20.16 12.18 6.44
C PRO A 253 19.68 11.05 5.52
N THR A 254 20.36 9.91 5.55
CA THR A 254 20.09 8.76 4.67
C THR A 254 20.25 7.44 5.40
N VAL A 255 19.24 6.58 5.33
CA VAL A 255 19.31 5.20 5.81
C VAL A 255 19.97 4.35 4.73
N SER A 256 21.13 3.76 5.03
CA SER A 256 21.86 2.90 4.08
C SER A 256 22.84 1.99 4.81
N TYR A 257 23.40 1.01 4.11
CA TYR A 257 24.50 0.23 4.65
C TYR A 257 25.69 1.09 5.13
N ALA A 258 26.00 2.17 4.39
CA ALA A 258 27.11 3.06 4.73
C ALA A 258 26.86 3.82 6.04
N SER A 259 25.65 4.33 6.26
CA SER A 259 25.32 5.04 7.50
C SER A 259 25.32 4.13 8.72
N PHE A 260 24.84 2.89 8.59
CA PHE A 260 24.93 1.91 9.67
C PHE A 260 26.37 1.50 9.99
N LEU A 261 27.23 1.41 8.98
CA LEU A 261 28.64 1.09 9.17
C LEU A 261 29.39 2.25 9.86
N ASP A 262 29.08 3.49 9.49
CA ASP A 262 29.66 4.69 10.11
C ASP A 262 29.26 4.80 11.58
N HIS A 263 27.96 4.64 11.88
CA HIS A 263 27.45 4.60 13.25
C HIS A 263 28.18 3.56 14.10
N LYS A 264 28.39 2.35 13.55
CA LYS A 264 29.13 1.28 14.23
C LYS A 264 30.58 1.62 14.56
N LYS A 265 31.26 2.44 13.76
CA LYS A 265 32.63 2.88 14.07
C LYS A 265 32.66 3.86 15.22
N ASN A 266 31.61 4.68 15.35
CA ASN A 266 31.55 5.82 16.25
C ASN A 266 30.82 5.49 17.58
N SER A 267 30.02 4.42 17.63
CA SER A 267 29.31 3.99 18.83
C SER A 267 29.92 2.70 19.42
N ALA A 268 30.27 2.76 20.71
CA ALA A 268 30.76 1.61 21.46
C ALA A 268 29.65 0.65 21.92
N SER A 269 28.37 1.05 21.81
CA SER A 269 27.21 0.34 22.38
C SER A 269 26.48 -0.58 21.40
N ILE A 270 27.00 -0.78 20.19
CA ILE A 270 26.22 -1.35 19.08
C ILE A 270 25.82 -2.81 19.40
N SER A 271 24.61 -2.96 19.94
CA SER A 271 23.85 -4.21 20.11
C SER A 271 23.46 -4.86 18.77
N ILE A 272 23.74 -4.14 17.68
CA ILE A 272 23.45 -4.46 16.29
C ILE A 272 24.56 -5.38 15.74
N ASN A 273 24.28 -6.68 15.75
CA ASN A 273 24.92 -7.65 14.86
C ASN A 273 24.58 -7.41 13.36
N LEU A 274 23.87 -6.32 13.04
CA LEU A 274 23.30 -5.99 11.71
C LEU A 274 24.35 -5.65 10.64
N THR A 275 25.61 -5.38 10.97
CA THR A 275 26.62 -4.88 10.00
C THR A 275 27.98 -5.57 10.09
N LYS A 276 28.00 -6.90 10.12
CA LYS A 276 29.26 -7.63 9.87
C LYS A 276 29.60 -7.63 8.39
N THR A 277 28.59 -7.74 7.53
CA THR A 277 28.70 -7.75 6.07
C THR A 277 27.50 -7.02 5.46
N ASN A 278 27.58 -6.75 4.14
CA ASN A 278 26.43 -6.24 3.40
C ASN A 278 25.24 -7.21 3.51
N GLU A 279 25.47 -8.52 3.39
CA GLU A 279 24.41 -9.53 3.50
C GLU A 279 23.70 -9.50 4.87
N SER A 280 24.46 -9.35 5.98
CA SER A 280 23.84 -9.24 7.31
C SER A 280 22.97 -7.99 7.43
N TYR A 281 23.35 -6.91 6.74
CA TYR A 281 22.59 -5.68 6.70
C TYR A 281 21.28 -5.84 5.92
N LEU A 282 21.33 -6.52 4.76
CA LEU A 282 20.12 -6.80 3.98
C LEU A 282 19.10 -7.59 4.80
N VAL A 283 19.57 -8.65 5.48
CA VAL A 283 18.74 -9.47 6.37
C VAL A 283 18.19 -8.63 7.53
N ALA A 284 19.00 -7.76 8.11
CA ALA A 284 18.61 -6.88 9.21
C ALA A 284 17.50 -5.90 8.80
N MET A 285 17.65 -5.21 7.67
CA MET A 285 16.65 -4.24 7.19
C MET A 285 15.30 -4.90 6.91
N ARG A 286 15.30 -6.11 6.32
CA ARG A 286 14.07 -6.88 6.11
C ARG A 286 13.39 -7.26 7.43
N LYS A 287 14.19 -7.71 8.41
CA LYS A 287 13.68 -8.02 9.76
C LYS A 287 13.14 -6.79 10.47
N LEU A 288 13.81 -5.66 10.32
CA LEU A 288 13.40 -4.39 10.91
C LEU A 288 12.08 -3.89 10.32
N GLY A 289 11.95 -3.92 8.99
CA GLY A 289 10.68 -3.61 8.32
C GLY A 289 9.54 -4.52 8.80
N ALA A 290 9.75 -5.84 8.82
CA ALA A 290 8.76 -6.79 9.33
C ALA A 290 8.39 -6.53 10.80
N TYR A 291 9.39 -6.28 11.64
CA TYR A 291 9.18 -5.93 13.05
C TYR A 291 8.31 -4.68 13.19
N TRP A 292 8.63 -3.60 12.48
CA TRP A 292 7.85 -2.37 12.55
C TRP A 292 6.39 -2.57 12.14
N MET A 293 6.11 -3.29 11.06
CA MET A 293 4.72 -3.53 10.64
C MET A 293 3.96 -4.40 11.64
N TYR A 294 4.59 -5.44 12.17
CA TYR A 294 4.02 -6.25 13.25
C TYR A 294 3.70 -5.38 14.48
N ARG A 295 4.61 -4.48 14.86
CA ARG A 295 4.41 -3.58 16.00
C ARG A 295 3.27 -2.60 15.80
N VAL A 296 3.18 -1.97 14.63
CA VAL A 296 2.07 -1.07 14.29
C VAL A 296 0.74 -1.82 14.37
N ARG A 297 0.66 -3.05 13.84
CA ARG A 297 -0.54 -3.90 13.95
C ARG A 297 -0.91 -4.17 15.41
N CYS A 298 0.06 -4.54 16.25
CA CYS A 298 -0.20 -4.74 17.68
C CYS A 298 -0.75 -3.47 18.34
N CYS A 299 -0.14 -2.32 18.10
CA CYS A 299 -0.60 -1.04 18.64
C CYS A 299 -2.04 -0.70 18.24
N ILE A 300 -2.43 -0.97 16.98
CA ILE A 300 -3.81 -0.80 16.53
C ILE A 300 -4.77 -1.77 17.27
N ALA A 301 -4.35 -3.01 17.53
CA ALA A 301 -5.16 -3.97 18.29
C ALA A 301 -5.32 -3.56 19.76
N HIS A 302 -4.26 -3.10 20.42
CA HIS A 302 -4.31 -2.60 21.79
C HIS A 302 -5.11 -1.30 21.92
N ASN A 303 -5.17 -0.47 20.87
CA ASN A 303 -6.08 0.68 20.81
C ASN A 303 -7.55 0.28 20.87
N LYS A 304 -7.93 -0.80 20.18
CA LYS A 304 -9.30 -1.34 20.27
C LYS A 304 -9.65 -1.84 21.68
N MET A 305 -8.65 -2.09 22.53
CA MET A 305 -8.82 -2.50 23.94
C MET A 305 -8.70 -1.32 24.92
N GLY A 306 -8.46 -0.10 24.44
CA GLY A 306 -8.32 1.11 25.27
C GLY A 306 -6.94 1.29 25.91
N GLU A 307 -5.95 0.47 25.54
CA GLU A 307 -4.61 0.48 26.15
C GLU A 307 -3.62 1.41 25.42
N TYR A 308 -3.89 1.76 24.16
CA TYR A 308 -3.01 2.62 23.36
C TYR A 308 -3.79 3.59 22.48
N HIS A 309 -3.46 4.87 22.48
CA HIS A 309 -4.22 5.88 21.74
C HIS A 309 -3.60 6.17 20.36
N MET A 310 -3.68 5.25 19.38
CA MET A 310 -3.42 5.59 17.95
C MET A 310 -4.61 6.34 17.34
N MET A 311 -4.87 7.55 17.84
CA MET A 311 -6.04 8.35 17.51
C MET A 311 -5.70 9.84 17.34
N THR A 312 -4.45 10.24 17.57
CA THR A 312 -4.02 11.63 17.38
C THR A 312 -3.74 11.92 15.91
N SER A 313 -3.73 13.21 15.54
CA SER A 313 -3.33 13.61 14.18
C SER A 313 -1.90 13.15 13.84
N MET A 314 -0.98 13.18 14.81
CA MET A 314 0.40 12.71 14.62
C MET A 314 0.46 11.20 14.33
N ASP A 315 -0.41 10.40 14.95
CA ASP A 315 -0.50 8.98 14.66
C ASP A 315 -0.99 8.75 13.22
N MET A 316 -1.99 9.51 12.78
CA MET A 316 -2.51 9.39 11.41
C MET A 316 -1.45 9.80 10.38
N GLU A 317 -0.70 10.86 10.64
CA GLU A 317 0.45 11.27 9.81
C GLU A 317 1.54 10.20 9.78
N PHE A 318 1.87 9.57 10.90
CA PHE A 318 2.81 8.43 10.93
C PHE A 318 2.27 7.23 10.13
N MET A 319 0.97 6.95 10.22
CA MET A 319 0.35 5.86 9.46
C MET A 319 0.45 6.11 7.95
N GLU A 320 0.15 7.32 7.49
CA GLU A 320 0.17 7.67 6.06
C GLU A 320 1.58 7.91 5.51
N GLY A 321 2.47 8.52 6.30
CA GLY A 321 3.83 8.88 5.90
C GLY A 321 4.86 7.76 6.06
N PHE A 322 4.60 6.76 6.90
CA PHE A 322 5.54 5.68 7.17
C PHE A 322 4.90 4.28 7.10
N ALA A 323 3.88 3.99 7.92
CA ALA A 323 3.43 2.60 8.11
C ALA A 323 2.76 2.00 6.86
N ILE A 324 1.83 2.72 6.25
CA ILE A 324 1.16 2.31 5.01
C ILE A 324 2.17 2.21 3.85
N PRO A 325 3.05 3.21 3.59
CA PRO A 325 4.09 3.09 2.57
C PRO A 325 4.97 1.86 2.75
N MET A 326 5.44 1.59 3.97
CA MET A 326 6.29 0.44 4.29
C MET A 326 5.58 -0.87 3.93
N LEU A 327 4.31 -1.02 4.35
CA LEU A 327 3.53 -2.21 4.09
C LEU A 327 3.17 -2.36 2.59
N ARG A 328 2.86 -1.26 1.90
CA ARG A 328 2.65 -1.26 0.44
C ARG A 328 3.90 -1.72 -0.29
N SER A 329 5.08 -1.30 0.14
CA SER A 329 6.35 -1.73 -0.46
C SER A 329 6.52 -3.25 -0.36
N MET A 330 6.23 -3.82 0.82
CA MET A 330 6.26 -5.28 1.03
C MET A 330 5.25 -6.01 0.14
N ILE A 331 4.01 -5.52 0.09
CA ILE A 331 2.94 -6.10 -0.74
C ILE A 331 3.31 -6.02 -2.22
N SER A 332 3.81 -4.88 -2.70
CA SER A 332 4.28 -4.68 -4.07
C SER A 332 5.35 -5.70 -4.45
N PHE A 333 6.32 -5.94 -3.56
CA PHE A 333 7.31 -7.00 -3.75
C PHE A 333 6.65 -8.38 -3.86
N ARG A 334 5.77 -8.75 -2.92
CA ARG A 334 5.08 -10.06 -2.93
C ARG A 334 4.23 -10.27 -4.18
N MET A 335 3.56 -9.22 -4.62
CA MET A 335 2.79 -9.19 -5.85
C MET A 335 3.67 -9.44 -7.08
N SER A 336 4.88 -8.89 -7.12
CA SER A 336 5.83 -9.11 -8.23
C SER A 336 6.51 -10.48 -8.27
N VAL A 337 6.68 -11.13 -7.13
CA VAL A 337 7.23 -12.50 -7.09
C VAL A 337 6.16 -13.52 -7.48
N ALA A 338 4.90 -13.28 -7.08
CA ALA A 338 3.78 -14.17 -7.40
C ALA A 338 3.41 -14.17 -8.90
N SER A 339 3.92 -13.23 -9.71
CA SER A 339 3.68 -13.16 -11.15
C SER A 339 4.66 -13.99 -12.00
N LEU A 340 5.71 -14.55 -11.39
CA LEU A 340 6.73 -15.34 -12.07
C LEU A 340 6.42 -16.86 -12.06
N ASP A 341 5.33 -17.25 -11.39
CA ASP A 341 4.79 -18.61 -11.26
C ASP A 341 3.40 -18.72 -11.92
#